data_AF-A0A2E8V1F4-F1
#
_entry.id   AF-A0A2E8V1F4-F1
#
_cell.length_a   1.000
_cell.length_b   1.000
_cell.length_c   1.000
_cell.angle_alpha   90.00
_cell.angle_beta   90.00
_cell.angle_gamma   90.00
#
_symmetry.space_group_name_H-M   'P 1'
#
loop_
_entity.id
_entity.type
_entity.pdbx_description
1 polymer ?
#
loop_
_entity_poly.entity_id
_entity_poly.type
_entity_poly.pdbx_seq_one_letter_code
_entity_poly.pdbx_strand_id
1 'polypeptide(L)' 'RQVKDRDDDGCSIWTAYDGDKDIKISENTLEWVGDILDLEFSQHIIPRYIRSMLKEGQNLEELALSLS' A
#
# COMPACT_ATOMS: atom_id res chain seq x y z
N ARG A 1 1.82 3.12 -0.60
CA ARG A 1 3.03 2.86 0.23
C ARG A 1 2.65 2.03 1.44
N GLN A 2 3.57 1.22 1.97
CA GLN A 2 3.40 0.50 3.23
C GLN A 2 4.54 0.85 4.20
N VAL A 3 4.21 1.08 5.46
CA VAL A 3 5.17 1.34 6.54
C VAL A 3 4.87 0.46 7.74
N LYS A 4 5.91 0.09 8.50
CA LYS A 4 5.76 -0.68 9.73
C LYS A 4 5.27 0.24 10.86
N ASP A 5 4.23 -0.14 11.61
CA ASP A 5 3.83 0.63 12.79
C ASP A 5 4.93 0.61 13.88
N ARG A 6 5.04 1.71 14.62
CA ARG A 6 6.03 1.90 15.69
C ARG A 6 5.56 1.39 17.03
N ASP A 7 4.26 1.29 17.23
CA ASP A 7 3.71 0.59 18.37
C ASP A 7 3.97 -0.92 18.18
N ASP A 8 4.38 -1.59 19.25
CA ASP A 8 4.91 -2.97 19.31
C ASP A 8 3.91 -4.06 18.82
N ASP A 9 2.81 -3.66 18.19
CA ASP A 9 1.73 -4.49 17.69
C ASP A 9 2.06 -5.16 16.34
N GLY A 10 3.17 -4.77 15.68
CA GLY A 10 3.65 -5.42 14.46
C GLY A 10 2.74 -5.27 13.24
N CYS A 11 1.75 -4.38 13.31
CA CYS A 11 0.85 -4.09 12.21
C CYS A 11 1.55 -3.24 11.13
N SER A 12 1.31 -3.58 9.86
CA SER A 12 1.77 -2.77 8.73
C SER A 12 0.66 -1.84 8.26
N ILE A 13 0.98 -0.56 8.08
CA ILE A 13 0.04 0.48 7.65
C ILE A 13 0.18 0.69 6.14
N TRP A 14 -0.92 0.53 5.40
CA TRP A 14 -1.01 0.88 3.98
C TRP A 14 -1.53 2.32 3.81
N THR A 15 -1.02 3.03 2.82
CA THR A 15 -1.52 4.35 2.45
C THR A 15 -1.45 4.55 0.94
N ALA A 16 -2.58 4.86 0.32
CA ALA A 16 -2.67 5.21 -1.10
C ALA A 16 -2.91 6.71 -1.27
N TYR A 17 -2.41 7.29 -2.37
CA TYR A 17 -2.51 8.73 -2.63
C TYR A 17 -3.03 8.98 -4.05
N ASP A 18 -3.94 9.93 -4.16
CA ASP A 18 -4.44 10.53 -5.39
C ASP A 18 -3.53 11.71 -5.80
N GLY A 19 -2.43 11.42 -6.51
CA GLY A 19 -1.71 12.37 -7.39
C GLY A 19 -1.08 13.67 -6.86
N ASP A 20 -1.57 14.31 -5.80
CA ASP A 20 -1.30 15.74 -5.52
C ASP A 20 -1.08 16.06 -4.03
N LYS A 21 -0.74 15.06 -3.21
CA LYS A 21 -0.56 15.28 -1.76
C LYS A 21 0.90 15.21 -1.36
N ASP A 22 1.37 16.27 -0.70
CA ASP A 22 2.66 16.28 -0.01
C ASP A 22 2.71 15.13 0.99
N ILE A 23 3.53 14.14 0.65
CA ILE A 23 3.77 12.97 1.47
C ILE A 23 4.65 13.42 2.64
N LYS A 24 4.06 13.59 3.83
CA LYS A 24 4.84 13.59 5.07
C LYS A 24 5.48 12.22 5.21
N ILE A 25 6.82 12.19 5.17
CA ILE A 25 7.62 11.01 5.46
C ILE A 25 7.35 10.68 6.93
N SER A 26 6.57 9.64 7.18
CA SER A 26 6.39 9.09 8.51
C SER A 26 7.75 8.62 9.03
N GLU A 27 8.04 8.81 10.30
CA GLU A 27 9.29 8.33 10.90
C GLU A 27 9.36 6.79 11.03
N ASN A 28 8.37 6.09 10.50
CA ASN A 28 8.21 4.65 10.45
C ASN A 28 9.07 4.03 9.35
N THR A 29 9.53 2.79 9.56
CA THR A 29 10.33 2.07 8.57
C THR A 29 9.50 1.81 7.31
N LEU A 30 9.95 2.35 6.18
CA LEU A 30 9.34 2.12 4.87
C LEU A 30 9.53 0.67 4.45
N GLU A 31 8.43 -0.06 4.27
CA GLU A 31 8.45 -1.46 3.84
C GLU A 31 8.28 -1.59 2.33
N TRP A 32 7.48 -0.70 1.71
CA TRP A 32 7.31 -0.66 0.26
C TRP A 32 6.74 0.68 -0.24
N VAL A 33 7.20 1.14 -1.40
CA VAL A 33 6.64 2.27 -2.14
C VAL A 33 6.67 1.95 -3.63
N GLY A 34 5.64 2.40 -4.34
CA GLY A 34 5.47 2.21 -5.77
C GLY A 34 4.15 2.83 -6.22
N ASP A 35 3.98 2.97 -7.53
CA ASP A 35 2.75 3.43 -8.15
C ASP A 35 1.76 2.27 -8.40
N ILE A 36 0.69 2.54 -9.16
CA ILE A 36 -0.32 1.53 -9.49
C ILE A 36 0.22 0.41 -10.40
N LEU A 37 1.18 0.73 -11.29
CA LEU A 37 1.82 -0.25 -12.17
C LEU A 37 2.79 -1.13 -11.38
N ASP A 38 3.55 -0.53 -10.46
CA ASP A 38 4.36 -1.29 -9.51
C ASP A 38 3.48 -2.21 -8.67
N LEU A 39 2.32 -1.73 -8.21
CA LEU A 39 1.36 -2.53 -7.46
C LEU A 39 0.80 -3.69 -8.31
N GLU A 40 0.65 -3.52 -9.61
CA GLU A 40 0.13 -4.54 -10.53
C GLU A 40 1.18 -5.61 -10.86
N PHE A 41 2.40 -5.20 -11.22
CA PHE A 41 3.42 -6.10 -11.80
C PHE A 41 4.48 -6.58 -10.81
N SER A 42 4.67 -5.90 -9.67
CA SER A 42 5.74 -6.24 -8.74
C SER A 42 5.57 -7.65 -8.15
N GLN A 43 6.69 -8.37 -8.08
CA GLN A 43 6.80 -9.67 -7.40
C GLN A 43 7.14 -9.50 -5.91
N HIS A 44 7.18 -8.28 -5.38
CA HIS A 44 7.38 -8.05 -3.96
C HIS A 44 6.21 -8.64 -3.14
N ILE A 45 6.48 -9.09 -1.90
CA ILE A 45 5.47 -9.79 -1.08
C ILE A 45 4.28 -8.88 -0.76
N ILE A 46 4.55 -7.59 -0.57
CA ILE A 46 3.54 -6.56 -0.24
C ILE A 46 2.53 -6.35 -1.39
N PRO A 47 2.94 -5.99 -2.62
CA PRO A 47 2.04 -5.94 -3.77
C PRO A 47 1.27 -7.23 -4.03
N ARG A 48 1.92 -8.40 -3.88
CA ARG A 48 1.24 -9.70 -4.00
C ARG A 48 0.14 -9.87 -2.97
N TYR A 49 0.41 -9.51 -1.72
CA TYR A 49 -0.57 -9.58 -0.63
C TYR A 49 -1.74 -8.64 -0.88
N ILE A 50 -1.48 -7.40 -1.30
CA ILE A 50 -2.52 -6.44 -1.63
C ILE A 50 -3.39 -6.96 -2.78
N ARG A 51 -2.78 -7.41 -3.89
CA ARG A 51 -3.54 -8.00 -5.02
C ARG A 51 -4.38 -9.21 -4.61
N SER A 52 -3.96 -9.97 -3.59
CA SER A 52 -4.75 -11.11 -3.08
C SER A 52 -6.05 -10.71 -2.38
N MET A 53 -6.21 -9.43 -2.00
CA MET A 53 -7.44 -8.90 -1.40
C MET A 53 -8.45 -8.39 -2.44
N LEU A 54 -8.11 -8.42 -3.73
CA LEU A 54 -8.98 -7.94 -4.79
C LEU A 54 -10.28 -8.75 -4.84
N LYS A 55 -11.42 -8.06 -4.77
CA LYS A 55 -12.74 -8.68 -4.88
C LYS A 55 -13.19 -8.73 -6.35
N GLU A 56 -14.10 -9.65 -6.65
CA GLU A 56 -14.70 -9.74 -7.98
C GLU A 56 -15.39 -8.42 -8.35
N GLY A 57 -15.08 -7.89 -9.54
CA GLY A 57 -15.60 -6.62 -10.04
C GLY A 57 -14.92 -5.37 -9.48
N GLN A 58 -13.99 -5.49 -8.53
CA GLN A 58 -13.19 -4.39 -8.01
C GLN A 58 -11.95 -4.19 -8.89
N ASN A 59 -11.58 -2.94 -9.16
CA ASN A 59 -10.31 -2.63 -9.81
C ASN A 59 -9.18 -2.37 -8.80
N LEU A 60 -7.93 -2.39 -9.26
CA LEU A 60 -6.76 -2.30 -8.39
C LEU A 60 -6.65 -0.94 -7.66
N GLU A 61 -7.11 0.13 -8.30
CA GLU A 61 -7.13 1.48 -7.73
C GLU A 61 -8.16 1.58 -6.60
N GLU A 62 -9.38 1.10 -6.84
CA GLU A 62 -10.44 0.99 -5.83
C GLU A 62 -9.99 0.16 -4.63
N LEU A 63 -9.26 -0.93 -4.87
CA LEU A 63 -8.67 -1.73 -3.81
C LEU A 63 -7.64 -0.94 -3.01
N ALA A 64 -6.67 -0.34 -3.71
CA ALA A 64 -5.59 0.43 -3.07
C ALA A 64 -6.15 1.57 -2.21
N LEU A 65 -7.21 2.23 -2.66
CA LEU A 65 -7.90 3.29 -1.92
C LEU A 65 -8.71 2.74 -0.74
N SER A 66 -9.37 1.58 -0.88
CA SER A 66 -10.19 0.98 0.19
C SER A 66 -9.39 0.49 1.41
N LEU A 67 -8.09 0.23 1.24
CA LEU A 67 -7.17 -0.23 2.27
C LEU A 67 -6.47 0.92 3.01
N SER A 68 -6.70 2.18 2.59
CA SER A 68 -6.03 3.38 3.09
C SER A 68 -6.83 4.15 4.13
#